data_AF-A0A2V5MIX5-F1
#
_entry.id   AF-A0A2V5MIX5-F1
#
_cell.length_a   1.000
_cell.length_b   1.000
_cell.length_c   1.000
_cell.angle_alpha   90.00
_cell.angle_beta   90.00
_cell.angle_gamma   90.00
#
_symmetry.space_group_name_H-M   'P 1'
#
loop_
_entity.id
_entity.type
_entity.pdbx_description
1 polymer ?
#
loop_
_entity_poly.entity_id
_entity_poly.type
_entity_poly.pdbx_seq_one_letter_code
_entity_poly.pdbx_strand_id
1 'polypeptide(L)' 'MKAVASDGVTVHDLMRDIDRGLLRQNLKLTPEERLAKFASFMRFIAELRRAGENSRRSANSKT' A
#
# COMPACT_ATOMS: atom_id res chain seq x y z
N MET A 1 12.72 15.24 -41.73
CA MET A 1 11.59 14.59 -41.01
C MET A 1 11.33 15.38 -39.74
N LYS A 2 10.09 15.85 -39.53
CA LYS A 2 9.72 16.73 -38.41
C LYS A 2 9.58 15.88 -37.16
N ALA A 3 10.36 16.18 -36.10
CA ALA A 3 10.21 15.52 -34.82
C ALA A 3 8.81 15.85 -34.26
N VAL A 4 7.98 14.83 -34.09
CA VAL A 4 6.71 14.97 -33.37
C VAL A 4 7.09 15.14 -31.90
N ALA A 5 6.83 16.32 -31.34
CA ALA A 5 6.95 16.54 -29.91
C ALA A 5 6.01 15.56 -29.20
N SER A 6 6.58 14.63 -28.43
CA SER A 6 5.80 13.73 -27.60
C SER A 6 5.29 14.52 -26.39
N ASP A 7 4.17 15.20 -26.53
CA ASP A 7 3.39 15.75 -25.39
C ASP A 7 2.71 14.60 -24.62
N GLY A 8 3.51 13.66 -24.14
CA GLY A 8 3.06 12.46 -23.48
C GLY A 8 3.86 12.20 -22.23
N VAL A 9 3.16 12.13 -21.10
CA VAL A 9 3.71 11.58 -19.85
C VAL A 9 4.41 10.26 -20.19
N THR A 10 5.71 10.18 -19.94
CA THR A 10 6.46 8.97 -20.25
C THR A 10 6.17 7.88 -19.23
N VAL A 11 6.37 6.61 -19.59
CA VAL A 11 6.29 5.51 -18.61
C VAL A 11 7.25 5.76 -17.44
N HIS A 12 8.40 6.37 -17.70
CA HIS A 12 9.35 6.75 -16.66
C HIS A 12 8.75 7.76 -15.67
N ASP A 13 7.98 8.74 -16.15
CA ASP A 13 7.31 9.72 -15.29
C ASP A 13 6.23 9.07 -14.41
N LEU A 14 5.46 8.12 -14.94
CA LEU A 14 4.46 7.37 -14.16
C LEU A 14 5.09 6.46 -13.09
N MET A 15 6.33 6.01 -13.31
CA MET A 15 7.04 5.09 -12.41
C MET A 15 7.85 5.79 -11.32
N ARG A 16 7.88 7.13 -11.29
CA ARG A 16 8.71 7.92 -10.37
C ARG A 16 8.43 7.60 -8.91
N ASP A 17 7.16 7.48 -8.55
CA ASP A 17 6.72 7.31 -7.16
C ASP A 17 6.41 5.84 -6.81
N ILE A 18 6.68 4.92 -7.74
CA ILE A 18 6.48 3.49 -7.52
C ILE A 18 7.72 2.90 -6.86
N ASP A 19 7.55 2.34 -5.65
CA ASP A 19 8.58 1.53 -5.02
C ASP A 19 8.72 0.17 -5.74
N ARG A 20 9.63 0.13 -6.70
CA ARG A 20 9.95 -1.08 -7.47
C ARG A 20 10.67 -2.13 -6.63
N GLY A 21 11.27 -1.75 -5.49
CA GLY A 21 11.89 -2.68 -4.55
C GLY A 21 10.82 -3.54 -3.88
N LEU A 22 9.80 -2.89 -3.33
CA LEU A 22 8.66 -3.57 -2.70
C LEU A 22 7.90 -4.45 -3.70
N LEU A 23 7.67 -3.97 -4.93
CA LEU A 23 7.03 -4.77 -5.98
C LEU A 23 7.82 -6.04 -6.29
N ARG A 24 9.14 -5.93 -6.49
CA ARG A 24 9.98 -7.09 -6.77
C ARG A 24 10.00 -8.08 -5.60
N GLN A 25 10.03 -7.60 -4.36
CA GLN A 25 9.94 -8.48 -3.19
C GLN A 25 8.61 -9.23 -3.15
N ASN A 26 7.50 -8.57 -3.46
CA ASN A 26 6.18 -9.22 -3.50
C ASN A 26 6.06 -10.22 -4.66
N LEU A 27 6.68 -9.95 -5.82
CA LEU A 27 6.69 -10.85 -6.97
C LEU A 27 7.55 -12.11 -6.75
N LYS A 28 8.50 -12.08 -5.82
CA LYS A 28 9.28 -13.26 -5.42
C LYS A 28 8.48 -14.25 -4.59
N LEU A 29 7.38 -13.82 -3.97
CA LEU A 29 6.59 -14.65 -3.07
C LEU A 29 5.78 -15.70 -3.86
N THR A 30 5.67 -16.90 -3.32
CA THR A 30 4.72 -17.91 -3.83
C THR A 30 3.26 -17.47 -3.55
N PRO A 31 2.27 -18.08 -4.22
CA PRO A 31 0.86 -17.82 -3.91
C PRO A 31 0.51 -17.99 -2.42
N GLU A 32 1.04 -19.03 -1.77
CA GLU A 32 0.80 -19.33 -0.35
C GLU A 32 1.41 -18.26 0.55
N GLU A 33 2.64 -17.83 0.25
CA GLU A 33 3.32 -16.76 0.97
C GLU A 33 2.58 -15.42 0.83
N ARG A 34 2.04 -15.12 -0.36
CA ARG A 34 1.20 -13.93 -0.57
C ARG A 34 -0.08 -14.00 0.26
N LEU A 35 -0.73 -15.16 0.32
CA LEU A 35 -1.93 -15.36 1.13
C LEU A 35 -1.63 -15.19 2.62
N ALA A 36 -0.52 -15.78 3.10
CA ALA A 36 -0.08 -15.63 4.49
C ALA A 36 0.23 -14.17 4.85
N LYS A 37 0.92 -13.45 3.96
CA LYS A 37 1.22 -12.02 4.11
C LYS A 37 -0.06 -11.18 4.15
N PHE A 38 -1.03 -11.46 3.28
CA PHE A 38 -2.32 -10.78 3.27
C PHE A 38 -3.12 -11.04 4.56
N ALA A 39 -3.19 -12.29 5.02
CA ALA A 39 -3.87 -12.63 6.26
C ALA A 39 -3.24 -11.93 7.48
N SER A 40 -1.91 -11.81 7.51
CA SER A 40 -1.19 -11.06 8.53
C SER A 40 -1.53 -9.57 8.52
N PHE A 41 -1.54 -8.96 7.32
CA PHE A 41 -1.93 -7.57 7.15
C PHE A 41 -3.38 -7.31 7.61
N MET A 42 -4.32 -8.18 7.25
CA MET A 42 -5.72 -8.04 7.69
C MET A 42 -5.88 -8.10 9.21
N ARG A 43 -5.12 -8.96 9.90
CA ARG A 43 -5.11 -8.99 11.38
C ARG A 43 -4.59 -7.67 11.95
N PHE A 44 -3.50 -7.14 11.41
CA PHE A 44 -2.96 -5.86 11.83
C PHE A 44 -3.95 -4.70 11.66
N ILE A 45 -4.66 -4.65 10.52
CA ILE A 45 -5.69 -3.63 10.27
C ILE A 45 -6.86 -3.74 11.26
N ALA A 46 -7.31 -4.96 11.56
CA ALA A 46 -8.36 -5.18 12.55
C ALA A 46 -7.95 -4.65 13.93
N GLU A 47 -6.71 -4.91 14.34
CA GLU A 47 -6.15 -4.42 15.59
C GLU A 47 -6.03 -2.89 15.65
N LEU A 48 -5.53 -2.27 14.57
CA LEU A 48 -5.49 -0.81 14.47
C LEU A 48 -6.88 -0.18 14.60
N ARG A 49 -7.89 -0.77 13.92
CA ARG A 49 -9.27 -0.28 14.00
C ARG A 49 -9.79 -0.36 15.44
N ARG A 50 -9.60 -1.52 16.09
CA ARG A 50 -10.01 -1.73 17.49
C ARG A 50 -9.34 -0.75 18.43
N ALA A 51 -8.04 -0.53 18.29
CA ALA A 51 -7.30 0.43 19.09
C ALA A 51 -7.83 1.86 18.90
N GLY A 52 -8.12 2.25 17.65
CA GLY A 52 -8.70 3.55 17.34
C GLY A 52 -10.10 3.73 17.93
N GLU A 53 -10.95 2.70 17.90
CA GLU A 53 -12.27 2.73 18.54
C GLU A 53 -12.17 2.88 20.06
N ASN A 54 -11.28 2.13 20.70
CA ASN A 54 -11.05 2.24 22.13
C ASN A 54 -10.56 3.64 22.52
N SER A 55 -9.62 4.20 21.76
CA SER A 55 -9.13 5.56 21.99
C SER A 55 -10.24 6.61 21.96
N ARG A 56 -11.15 6.55 20.96
CA ARG A 56 -12.30 7.45 20.87
C ARG A 56 -13.29 7.27 22.02
N ARG A 57 -13.58 6.02 22.42
CA ARG A 57 -14.46 5.74 23.56
C ARG A 57 -13.89 6.29 24.86
N SER A 58 -12.59 6.10 25.11
CA SER A 58 -11.90 6.62 26.29
C SER A 58 -11.83 8.14 26.31
N ALA A 59 -11.77 8.81 25.15
CA ALA A 59 -11.88 10.26 25.07
C ALA A 59 -13.28 10.75 25.45
N ASN A 60 -14.34 10.13 24.91
CA ASN A 60 -15.71 10.54 25.18
C ASN A 60 -16.16 10.27 26.63
N SER A 61 -15.66 9.19 27.26
CA SER A 61 -16.00 8.84 28.65
C SER A 61 -15.37 9.75 29.71
N LYS A 62 -14.42 10.63 29.34
CA LYS A 62 -13.75 11.56 30.25
C LYS A 62 -14.37 12.98 30.25
N THR A 63 -15.47 13.16 29.50
CA THR A 63 -16.33 14.36 29.46
C THR A 63 -17.63 14.05 30.18
#